data_AF-A0A441X380-F1
#
_entry.id   AF-A0A441X380-F1
#
_cell.length_a   1.000
_cell.length_b   1.000
_cell.length_c   1.000
_cell.angle_alpha   90.00
_cell.angle_beta   90.00
_cell.angle_gamma   90.00
#
_symmetry.space_group_name_H-M   'P 1'
#
loop_
_entity.id
_entity.type
_entity.pdbx_description
1 polymer ?
#
loop_
_entity_poly.entity_id
_entity_poly.type
_entity_poly.pdbx_seq_one_letter_code
_entity_poly.pdbx_strand_id
1 'polypeptide(L)'
;MKTKDVGLRIRVERELRDGFVEACRAEDRPAAQVLREFMRSYVSKIHAPAPVDPAIDEPSSRAENRNEHRSTASMGASKPKARHA
;
A
#
# COMPACT_ATOMS: atom_id res chain seq x y z
N MET A 1 -5.53 -6.59 5.66
CA MET A 1 -5.31 -5.16 5.31
C MET A 1 -6.21 -4.78 4.16
N LYS A 2 -6.86 -3.60 4.17
CA LYS A 2 -7.64 -3.12 3.01
C LYS A 2 -6.64 -2.72 1.91
N THR A 3 -6.50 -3.56 0.90
CA THR A 3 -5.75 -3.26 -0.32
C THR A 3 -6.29 -1.96 -0.89
N LYS A 4 -5.44 -0.92 -0.90
CA LYS A 4 -5.83 0.40 -1.40
C LYS A 4 -6.06 0.29 -2.90
N ASP A 5 -7.22 0.72 -3.36
CA ASP A 5 -7.46 0.86 -4.79
C ASP A 5 -6.45 1.86 -5.38
N VAL A 6 -5.74 1.44 -6.42
CA VAL A 6 -4.83 2.31 -7.19
C VAL A 6 -5.52 2.80 -8.45
N GLY A 7 -5.35 4.07 -8.78
CA GLY A 7 -5.88 4.67 -10.00
C GLY A 7 -4.96 4.42 -11.19
N LEU A 8 -5.50 3.87 -12.29
CA LEU A 8 -4.81 3.74 -13.58
C LEU A 8 -5.45 4.68 -14.60
N ARG A 9 -4.65 5.54 -15.24
CA ARG A 9 -5.10 6.43 -16.33
C ARG A 9 -4.66 5.87 -17.68
N ILE A 10 -5.63 5.54 -18.53
CA ILE A 10 -5.40 5.02 -19.88
C ILE A 10 -5.96 6.02 -20.88
N ARG A 11 -5.23 6.28 -21.98
CA ARG A 11 -5.75 7.00 -23.14
C ARG A 11 -6.26 5.98 -24.16
N VAL A 12 -7.49 6.18 -24.62
CA VAL A 12 -8.13 5.35 -25.64
C VAL A 12 -8.80 6.26 -26.65
N GLU A 13 -9.11 5.71 -27.81
CA GLU A 13 -9.89 6.40 -28.83
C GLU A 13 -11.30 6.71 -28.33
N ARG A 14 -11.86 7.84 -28.79
CA ARG A 14 -13.20 8.30 -28.38
C ARG A 14 -14.26 7.26 -28.70
N GLU A 15 -14.24 6.74 -29.93
CA GLU A 15 -15.23 5.78 -30.40
C GLU A 15 -15.21 4.48 -29.59
N LEU A 16 -14.01 4.00 -29.25
CA LEU A 16 -13.84 2.82 -28.40
C LEU A 16 -14.40 3.04 -26.99
N ARG A 17 -14.12 4.20 -26.38
CA ARG A 17 -14.69 4.57 -25.08
C ARG A 17 -16.21 4.58 -25.15
N ASP A 18 -16.77 5.26 -26.13
CA ASP A 18 -18.20 5.50 -26.21
C ASP A 18 -18.95 4.18 -26.46
N GLY A 19 -18.45 3.33 -27.36
CA GLY A 19 -18.99 1.98 -27.58
C GLY A 19 -18.87 1.08 -26.35
N PHE A 20 -17.75 1.13 -25.62
CA PHE A 20 -17.60 0.35 -24.38
C PHE A 20 -18.58 0.79 -23.29
N VAL A 21 -18.77 2.10 -23.12
CA VAL A 21 -19.72 2.65 -22.14
C VAL A 21 -21.16 2.30 -22.51
N GLU A 22 -21.51 2.35 -23.80
CA GLU A 22 -22.84 1.97 -24.28
C GLU A 22 -23.14 0.48 -24.03
N ALA A 23 -22.19 -0.40 -24.35
CA ALA A 23 -22.32 -1.83 -24.06
C ALA A 23 -22.48 -2.11 -22.55
N CYS A 24 -21.67 -1.45 -21.70
CA CYS A 24 -21.78 -1.58 -20.25
C CYS A 24 -23.16 -1.11 -19.74
N ARG A 25 -23.72 -0.05 -20.31
CA ARG A 25 -25.06 0.44 -19.98
C ARG A 25 -26.15 -0.53 -20.39
N ALA A 26 -26.03 -1.15 -21.57
CA ALA A 26 -26.98 -2.16 -22.03
C ALA A 26 -27.00 -3.41 -21.12
N GLU A 27 -25.86 -3.73 -20.50
CA GLU A 27 -25.75 -4.81 -19.50
C GLU A 27 -26.09 -4.37 -18.06
N ASP A 28 -26.45 -3.11 -17.82
CA ASP A 28 -26.69 -2.53 -16.49
C ASP A 28 -25.50 -2.70 -15.52
N ARG A 29 -24.28 -2.68 -16.07
CA ARG A 29 -23.04 -2.89 -15.32
C ARG A 29 -22.13 -1.66 -15.40
N PRO A 30 -21.54 -1.21 -14.28
CA PRO A 30 -20.59 -0.12 -14.32
C PRO A 30 -19.33 -0.52 -15.10
N ALA A 31 -18.90 0.34 -16.03
CA ALA A 31 -17.73 0.13 -16.88
C ALA A 31 -16.45 -0.26 -16.09
N ALA A 32 -16.28 0.30 -14.89
CA ALA A 32 -15.17 -0.04 -14.01
C ALA A 32 -15.22 -1.49 -13.50
N GLN A 33 -16.41 -2.04 -13.25
CA GLN A 33 -16.57 -3.43 -12.84
C GLN A 33 -16.21 -4.39 -13.97
N VAL A 34 -16.74 -4.12 -15.17
CA VAL A 34 -16.44 -4.89 -16.39
C VAL A 34 -14.94 -4.87 -16.67
N LEU A 35 -14.31 -3.69 -16.60
CA LEU A 35 -12.87 -3.55 -16.84
C LEU A 35 -12.02 -4.35 -15.84
N ARG A 36 -12.35 -4.30 -14.54
CA ARG A 36 -11.63 -5.08 -13.52
C ARG A 36 -11.77 -6.58 -13.73
N GLU A 37 -12.97 -7.03 -14.10
CA GLU A 37 -13.24 -8.44 -14.36
C GLU A 37 -12.50 -8.93 -15.62
N PHE A 38 -12.51 -8.11 -16.66
CA PHE A 38 -11.74 -8.37 -17.87
C PHE A 38 -10.24 -8.46 -17.58
N MET A 39 -9.68 -7.53 -16.81
CA MET A 39 -8.28 -7.56 -16.39
C MET A 39 -7.94 -8.83 -15.59
N ARG A 40 -8.79 -9.24 -14.65
CA ARG A 40 -8.58 -10.49 -13.90
C ARG A 40 -8.58 -11.70 -14.82
N SER A 41 -9.57 -11.81 -15.71
CA SER A 41 -9.65 -12.91 -16.67
C SER A 41 -8.44 -12.94 -17.60
N TYR A 42 -7.99 -11.77 -18.07
CA TYR A 42 -6.82 -11.64 -18.93
C TYR A 42 -5.55 -12.12 -18.21
N VAL A 43 -5.31 -11.67 -16.97
CA VAL A 43 -4.15 -12.11 -16.18
C VAL A 43 -4.21 -13.62 -15.94
N SER A 44 -5.37 -14.17 -15.54
CA SER A 44 -5.50 -15.62 -15.31
C SER A 44 -5.23 -16.47 -16.55
N LYS A 45 -5.62 -15.98 -17.74
CA LYS A 45 -5.33 -16.65 -19.01
C LYS A 45 -3.84 -16.65 -19.36
N ILE A 46 -3.13 -15.59 -19.01
CA ILE A 46 -1.71 -15.43 -19.29
C ILE A 46 -0.83 -16.02 -18.17
N HIS A 47 -1.35 -16.18 -16.94
CA HIS A 47 -0.61 -16.63 -15.75
C HIS A 47 -1.33 -17.78 -15.03
N ALA A 48 -1.54 -18.94 -15.68
CA ALA A 48 -1.77 -20.17 -14.91
C ALA A 48 -0.60 -20.36 -13.90
N PRO A 49 -0.86 -20.61 -12.61
CA PRO A 49 -0.30 -19.80 -11.53
C PRO A 49 1.12 -20.19 -11.09
N ALA A 50 1.87 -19.21 -10.56
CA ALA A 50 2.53 -19.43 -9.27
C ALA A 50 1.68 -18.70 -8.21
N PRO A 51 1.37 -19.34 -7.07
CA PRO A 51 0.52 -18.76 -6.04
C PRO A 51 1.21 -17.56 -5.42
N VAL A 52 0.60 -16.39 -5.55
CA VAL A 52 1.01 -15.21 -4.78
C VAL A 52 0.43 -15.38 -3.38
N ASP A 53 1.30 -15.74 -2.44
CA ASP A 53 0.99 -15.78 -1.02
C ASP A 53 0.41 -14.44 -0.54
N PRO A 54 -0.61 -14.43 0.32
CA PRO A 54 -1.27 -13.21 0.82
C PRO A 54 -0.39 -12.36 1.78
N ALA A 55 0.94 -12.47 1.69
CA ALA A 55 1.90 -11.94 2.66
C ALA A 55 2.69 -10.69 2.19
N ILE A 56 2.32 -10.02 1.09
CA ILE A 56 2.98 -8.75 0.75
C ILE A 56 2.19 -7.58 1.36
N ASP A 57 2.65 -7.27 2.56
CA ASP A 57 2.22 -6.23 3.49
C ASP A 57 3.26 -5.10 3.50
N GLU A 58 2.86 -3.84 3.30
CA GLU A 58 3.55 -2.69 3.92
C GLU A 58 2.69 -1.41 3.83
N PRO A 59 2.15 -0.89 4.95
CA PRO A 59 1.57 0.43 5.01
C PRO A 59 2.63 1.46 5.41
N SER A 60 3.14 2.21 4.43
CA SER A 60 3.87 3.45 4.67
C SER A 60 2.96 4.51 5.31
N SER A 61 3.14 4.78 6.61
CA SER A 61 2.75 6.05 7.26
C SER A 61 3.49 6.26 8.59
N ARG A 62 4.69 6.84 8.44
CA ARG A 62 5.39 7.77 9.33
C ARG A 62 4.46 8.64 10.21
N ALA A 63 4.65 8.59 11.54
CA ALA A 63 5.00 9.74 12.40
C ALA A 63 4.81 9.43 13.90
N GLU A 64 5.90 9.19 14.65
CA GLU A 64 6.03 9.69 16.02
C GLU A 64 7.51 9.84 16.40
N ASN A 65 8.10 10.89 15.83
CA ASN A 65 9.33 11.49 16.33
C ASN A 65 8.98 12.37 17.53
N ARG A 66 9.09 11.83 18.74
CA ARG A 66 9.27 12.62 19.97
C ARG A 66 9.99 11.79 21.01
N ASN A 67 11.30 11.59 20.85
CA ASN A 67 12.15 11.46 22.03
C ASN A 67 13.06 12.67 22.10
N GLU A 68 12.72 13.53 23.05
CA GLU A 68 13.28 14.84 23.27
C GLU A 68 14.77 14.75 23.62
N HIS A 69 15.51 15.67 23.04
CA HIS A 69 16.75 16.14 23.61
C HIS A 69 16.51 16.56 25.07
N ARG A 70 17.00 15.78 26.04
CA ARG A 70 17.44 16.34 27.31
C ARG A 70 18.69 15.64 27.84
N SER A 71 19.79 16.35 27.61
CA SER A 71 20.95 16.45 28.50
C SER A 71 22.00 15.35 28.44
N THR A 72 22.91 15.53 27.48
CA THR A 72 24.34 15.34 27.70
C THR A 72 24.88 16.44 28.62
N ALA A 73 25.29 16.08 29.84
CA ALA A 73 26.26 16.80 30.66
C ALA A 73 26.76 15.80 31.74
N SER A 74 27.98 15.25 31.65
CA SER A 74 29.25 15.91 32.02
C SER A 74 29.41 16.14 33.53
N MET A 75 30.28 15.31 34.12
CA MET A 75 31.16 15.55 35.27
C MET A 75 30.59 15.55 36.70
N GLY A 76 31.26 14.76 37.55
CA GLY A 76 31.09 14.80 39.01
C GLY A 76 31.81 13.65 39.71
N ALA A 77 33.11 13.79 39.92
CA ALA A 77 33.91 12.90 40.76
C ALA A 77 33.44 12.92 42.23
N SER A 78 33.48 11.78 42.92
CA SER A 78 33.78 11.65 44.37
C SER A 78 33.88 10.18 44.82
N LYS A 79 35.10 9.74 45.15
CA LYS A 79 35.43 8.68 46.15
C LYS A 79 35.39 9.33 47.57
N PRO A 80 35.54 8.64 48.73
CA PRO A 80 35.66 7.21 49.05
C PRO A 80 34.92 6.76 50.36
N LYS A 81 35.25 5.54 50.84
CA LYS A 81 35.17 4.95 52.21
C LYS A 81 34.05 3.93 52.50
N ALA A 82 34.44 2.65 52.48
CA ALA A 82 33.89 1.63 53.38
C ALA A 82 34.94 1.34 54.47
N ARG A 83 34.49 1.34 55.73
CA ARG A 83 35.28 1.12 56.96
C ARG A 83 35.27 -0.38 57.31
N HIS A 84 36.42 -0.84 57.83
CA HIS A 84 36.68 -1.96 58.73
C HIS A 84 35.67 -3.11 58.86
N ALA A 85 36.17 -4.33 58.60
CA ALA A 85 36.29 -5.37 59.63
C ALA A 85 37.66 -6.03 59.47
#